data_AF-A0A939PWP2-F1
#
_entry.id   AF-A0A939PWP2-F1
#
_cell.length_a   1.000
_cell.length_b   1.000
_cell.length_c   1.000
_cell.angle_alpha   90.00
_cell.angle_beta   90.00
_cell.angle_gamma   90.00
#
_symmetry.space_group_name_H-M   'P 1'
#
loop_
_entity.id
_entity.type
_entity.pdbx_description
1 polymer ?
#
loop_
_entity_poly.entity_id
_entity_poly.type
_entity_poly.pdbx_seq_one_letter_code
_entity_poly.pdbx_strand_id
1 'polypeptide(L)' 'PRGVDPCGERGEFHTFVYDGPGFGRPVAFRRGRRVWRDGFWYLDLVPAG' A
#
# COMPACT_ATOMS: atom_id res chain seq x y z
N PRO A 1 -16.82 -2.34 -1.11
CA PRO A 1 -18.10 -1.88 -0.51
C PRO A 1 -18.95 -1.17 -1.56
N ARG A 2 -20.28 -1.06 -1.39
CA ARG A 2 -21.08 -0.23 -2.30
C ARG A 2 -20.57 1.22 -2.22
N GLY A 3 -20.30 1.84 -3.37
CA GLY A 3 -19.82 3.23 -3.47
C GLY A 3 -18.30 3.43 -3.45
N VAL A 4 -17.51 2.40 -3.11
CA VAL A 4 -16.04 2.48 -3.18
C VAL A 4 -15.59 2.31 -4.63
N ASP A 5 -14.74 3.21 -5.11
CA ASP A 5 -14.12 3.05 -6.41
C ASP A 5 -13.19 1.81 -6.42
N PRO A 6 -13.37 0.86 -7.34
CA PRO A 6 -12.49 -0.31 -7.41
C PRO A 6 -11.02 0.05 -7.67
N CYS A 7 -10.76 1.17 -8.35
CA CYS A 7 -9.42 1.64 -8.68
C CYS A 7 -8.88 2.62 -7.62
N GLY A 8 -9.69 3.05 -6.66
CA GLY A 8 -9.27 3.97 -5.60
C GLY A 8 -9.08 5.43 -6.07
N GLU A 9 -9.68 5.80 -7.21
CA GLU A 9 -9.53 7.13 -7.84
C GLU A 9 -9.99 8.30 -6.95
N ARG A 10 -10.73 8.04 -5.86
CA ARG A 10 -11.20 9.07 -4.91
C ARG A 10 -10.46 9.02 -3.57
N GLY A 11 -9.32 8.33 -3.52
CA GLY A 11 -8.48 8.24 -2.33
C GLY A 11 -8.97 7.23 -1.29
N GLU A 12 -9.79 6.25 -1.69
CA GLU A 12 -10.29 5.21 -0.78
C GLU A 12 -9.17 4.33 -0.20
N PHE A 13 -8.09 4.16 -0.96
CA PHE A 13 -6.89 3.44 -0.54
C PHE A 13 -5.68 3.86 -1.36
N HIS A 14 -4.49 3.62 -0.82
CA HIS A 14 -3.22 3.71 -1.55
C HIS A 14 -2.57 2.33 -1.60
N THR A 15 -1.96 2.02 -2.74
CA THR A 15 -1.21 0.78 -2.95
C THR A 15 0.28 1.08 -3.11
N PHE A 16 1.11 0.07 -2.86
CA PHE A 16 2.54 0.11 -3.11
C PHE A 16 2.90 -1.08 -4.01
N VAL A 17 3.35 -0.79 -5.22
CA VAL A 17 3.82 -1.82 -6.16
C VAL A 17 5.28 -2.10 -5.88
N TYR A 18 5.57 -3.30 -5.40
CA TYR A 18 6.93 -3.71 -5.01
C TYR A 18 7.57 -4.70 -5.98
N ASP A 19 6.81 -5.19 -6.96
CA ASP A 19 7.28 -6.12 -7.99
C ASP A 19 6.41 -5.99 -9.25
N GLY A 20 7.00 -6.30 -10.41
CA GLY A 20 6.32 -6.25 -11.71
C GLY A 20 7.26 -6.11 -12.90
N PRO A 21 6.72 -6.13 -14.14
CA PRO A 21 7.51 -5.89 -15.34
C PRO A 21 8.28 -4.56 -15.27
N GLY A 22 9.57 -4.60 -15.59
CA GLY A 22 10.47 -3.43 -15.50
C GLY A 22 11.26 -3.33 -14.19
N PHE A 23 10.93 -4.13 -13.16
CA PHE A 23 11.75 -4.24 -11.95
C PHE A 23 12.89 -5.25 -12.20
N GLY A 24 14.13 -4.88 -11.87
CA GLY A 24 15.28 -5.80 -11.96
C GLY A 24 15.30 -6.84 -10.84
N ARG A 25 14.64 -6.55 -9.72
CA ARG A 25 14.32 -7.44 -8.61
C ARG A 25 13.17 -6.80 -7.79
N PRO A 26 12.42 -7.55 -6.99
CA PRO A 26 11.43 -6.99 -6.07
C PRO A 26 12.05 -5.99 -5.10
N VAL A 27 11.32 -4.93 -4.74
CA VAL A 27 11.68 -4.02 -3.66
C VAL A 27 11.45 -4.75 -2.33
N ALA A 28 12.52 -5.08 -1.63
CA ALA A 28 12.44 -5.79 -0.36
C ALA A 28 11.95 -4.87 0.77
N PHE A 29 10.88 -5.29 1.44
CA PHE A 29 10.30 -4.59 2.58
C PHE A 29 9.69 -5.58 3.58
N ARG A 30 9.50 -5.12 4.81
CA ARG A 30 8.70 -5.79 5.84
C ARG A 30 7.51 -4.92 6.23
N ARG A 31 6.42 -5.57 6.61
CA ARG A 31 5.26 -4.91 7.20
C ARG A 31 5.63 -4.34 8.57
N GLY A 32 5.44 -3.04 8.73
CA GLY A 32 5.60 -2.32 9.98
C GLY A 32 4.31 -2.24 10.78
N ARG A 33 4.11 -1.12 11.47
CA ARG A 33 2.93 -0.92 12.31
C ARG A 33 1.69 -0.69 11.45
N ARG A 34 0.55 -1.17 11.94
CA ARG A 34 -0.77 -0.76 11.46
C ARG A 34 -1.28 0.39 12.33
N VAL A 35 -1.66 1.49 11.71
CA VAL A 35 -2.12 2.70 12.39
C VAL A 35 -3.51 3.05 11.91
N TRP A 36 -4.43 3.28 12.84
CA TRP A 36 -5.71 3.92 12.53
C TRP A 36 -5.59 5.42 12.77
N ARG A 37 -5.85 6.23 11.75
CA ARG A 37 -5.79 7.69 11.82
C ARG A 37 -6.71 8.30 10.79
N ASP A 38 -7.41 9.38 11.15
CA ASP A 38 -8.23 10.20 10.25
C ASP A 38 -9.25 9.40 9.42
N GLY A 39 -9.76 8.30 9.97
CA GLY A 39 -10.73 7.43 9.28
C GLY A 39 -10.13 6.37 8.35
N PHE A 40 -8.80 6.22 8.32
CA PHE A 40 -8.10 5.26 7.47
C PHE A 40 -7.18 4.34 8.26
N TRP A 41 -7.00 3.13 7.72
CA TRP A 41 -5.93 2.23 8.13
C TRP A 41 -4.69 2.47 7.28
N TYR A 42 -3.57 2.71 7.94
CA TYR A 42 -2.24 2.78 7.34
C TYR A 42 -1.44 1.54 7.72
N LEU A 43 -0.57 1.11 6.82
CA LEU A 43 0.44 0.09 7.06
C LEU A 43 1.81 0.68 6.73
N ASP A 44 2.67 0.79 7.74
CA ASP A 44 4.05 1.23 7.53
C ASP A 44 4.80 0.16 6.70
N LEU A 45 5.57 0.58 5.71
CA LEU A 45 6.45 -0.28 4.92
C LEU A 45 7.89 0.04 5.34
N VAL A 46 8.58 -0.93 5.93
CA VAL A 46 9.96 -0.74 6.41
C VAL A 46 10.90 -1.43 5.42
N PRO A 47 11.95 -0.77 4.91
CA PRO A 47 12.94 -1.40 4.03
C PRO A 47 13.53 -2.67 4.67
N ALA A 48 13.63 -3.73 3.88
CA ALA A 48 14.35 -4.94 4.23
C ALA A 48 15.57 -5.00 3.31
N GLY A 49 16.77 -4.90 3.90
CA GLY A 49 18.03 -5.00 3.15
C GLY A 49 18.32 -6.41 2.67
#